data_AF-A0A1Q1FP91-F1
#
_entry.id   AF-A0A1Q1FP91-F1
#
_cell.length_a   1.000
_cell.length_b   1.000
_cell.length_c   1.000
_cell.angle_alpha   90.00
_cell.angle_beta   90.00
_cell.angle_gamma   90.00
#
_symmetry.space_group_name_H-M   'P 1'
#
loop_
_entity.id
_entity.type
_entity.pdbx_description
1 polymer ?
#
loop_
_entity_poly.entity_id
_entity_poly.type
_entity_poly.pdbx_seq_one_letter_code
_entity_poly.pdbx_strand_id
1 'polypeptide(L)'
;MFETQYEYGAETDELTVILIDAIAEIEGISPAEVAPRINESVDPDAMERVLRPLPDGSERDGRLTFYLLGYRITVRSDGIVRIFEADE
;
A
#
# COMPACT_ATOMS: atom_id res chain seq x y z
N MET A 1 -15.44 10.47 2.16
CA MET A 1 -14.04 10.62 1.73
C MET A 1 -13.16 10.49 2.97
N PHE A 2 -12.98 9.26 3.43
CA PHE A 2 -11.99 8.91 4.43
C PHE A 2 -10.61 8.84 3.74
N GLU A 3 -9.64 9.60 4.24
CA GLU A 3 -8.22 9.48 3.88
C GLU A 3 -7.47 9.13 5.15
N THR A 4 -6.84 7.95 5.17
CA THR A 4 -5.87 7.62 6.22
C THR A 4 -4.47 7.60 5.63
N GLN A 5 -3.51 8.16 6.38
CA GLN A 5 -2.12 8.28 5.99
C GLN A 5 -1.23 7.52 6.96
N TYR A 6 -0.36 6.68 6.42
CA TYR A 6 0.68 5.97 7.18
C TYR A 6 2.07 6.28 6.62
N GLU A 7 3.05 6.43 7.50
CA GLU A 7 4.47 6.45 7.17
C GLU A 7 5.05 5.04 7.36
N TYR A 8 5.77 4.52 6.35
CA TYR A 8 6.48 3.24 6.45
C TYR A 8 8.00 3.44 6.38
N GLY A 9 8.76 2.68 7.19
CA GLY A 9 10.22 2.59 7.08
C GLY A 9 10.59 1.82 5.80
N ALA A 10 11.76 2.05 5.20
CA ALA A 10 12.12 1.64 3.83
C ALA A 10 11.97 0.12 3.46
N GLU A 11 11.46 -0.72 4.34
CA GLU A 11 11.24 -2.15 4.20
C GLU A 11 9.81 -2.45 3.70
N THR A 12 9.71 -3.13 2.56
CA THR A 12 8.43 -3.46 1.88
C THR A 12 7.54 -4.41 2.70
N ASP A 13 8.15 -5.21 3.59
CA ASP A 13 7.45 -6.14 4.48
C ASP A 13 6.58 -5.35 5.48
N GLU A 14 7.12 -4.25 6.04
CA GLU A 14 6.38 -3.37 6.95
C GLU A 14 5.22 -2.67 6.23
N LEU A 15 5.43 -2.26 4.98
CA LEU A 15 4.40 -1.61 4.17
C LEU A 15 3.19 -2.53 3.97
N THR A 16 3.45 -3.79 3.61
CA THR A 16 2.41 -4.80 3.41
C THR A 16 1.63 -5.02 4.72
N VAL A 17 2.32 -5.13 5.85
CA VAL A 17 1.71 -5.29 7.17
C VAL A 17 0.86 -4.08 7.57
N ILE A 18 1.36 -2.85 7.38
CA ILE A 18 0.62 -1.61 7.66
C ILE A 18 -0.67 -1.57 6.84
N LEU A 19 -0.60 -1.95 5.55
CA LEU A 19 -1.75 -1.95 4.68
C LEU A 19 -2.79 -2.99 5.10
N ILE A 20 -2.33 -4.18 5.46
CA ILE A 20 -3.15 -5.27 6.00
C ILE A 20 -3.90 -4.80 7.24
N ASP A 21 -3.19 -4.21 8.19
CA ASP A 21 -3.73 -3.76 9.47
C ASP A 21 -4.73 -2.60 9.29
N ALA A 22 -4.38 -1.60 8.48
CA ALA A 22 -5.24 -0.47 8.18
C ALA A 22 -6.56 -0.90 7.51
N ILE A 23 -6.49 -1.78 6.51
CA ILE A 23 -7.70 -2.26 5.80
C ILE A 23 -8.52 -3.17 6.71
N ALA A 24 -7.87 -4.02 7.52
CA ALA A 24 -8.54 -4.85 8.51
C ALA A 24 -9.32 -4.01 9.53
N GLU A 25 -8.73 -2.91 10.02
CA GLU A 25 -9.38 -1.99 10.94
C GLU A 25 -10.56 -1.26 10.29
N ILE A 26 -10.42 -0.80 9.04
CA ILE A 26 -11.48 -0.09 8.30
C ILE A 26 -12.67 -1.03 8.01
N GLU A 27 -12.40 -2.23 7.49
CA GLU A 27 -13.44 -3.21 7.14
C GLU A 27 -13.99 -3.98 8.35
N GLY A 28 -13.29 -3.94 9.48
CA GLY A 28 -13.63 -4.73 10.67
C GLY A 28 -13.42 -6.23 10.48
N ILE A 29 -12.49 -6.63 9.61
CA ILE A 29 -12.14 -8.04 9.34
C ILE A 29 -10.76 -8.37 9.93
N SER A 30 -10.41 -9.66 9.96
CA SER A 30 -9.09 -10.05 10.47
C SER A 30 -7.97 -9.76 9.46
N PRO A 31 -6.78 -9.30 9.91
CA PRO A 31 -5.65 -9.04 9.03
C PRO A 31 -5.20 -10.28 8.24
N ALA A 32 -5.38 -11.48 8.81
CA ALA A 32 -5.11 -12.75 8.13
C ALA A 32 -6.02 -12.99 6.90
N GLU A 33 -7.19 -12.35 6.81
CA GLU A 33 -8.08 -12.42 5.64
C GLU A 33 -7.71 -11.37 4.58
N VAL A 34 -7.09 -10.26 4.99
CA VAL A 34 -6.64 -9.19 4.08
C VAL A 34 -5.29 -9.54 3.43
N ALA A 35 -4.38 -10.15 4.20
CA ALA A 35 -3.04 -10.55 3.76
C ALA A 35 -3.01 -11.30 2.42
N PRO A 36 -3.79 -12.40 2.22
CA PRO A 36 -3.81 -13.08 0.93
C PRO A 36 -4.36 -12.20 -0.20
N ARG A 37 -5.38 -11.37 0.06
CA ARG A 37 -5.96 -10.48 -0.96
C ARG A 37 -5.00 -9.41 -1.43
N ILE A 38 -4.18 -8.86 -0.53
CA ILE A 38 -3.11 -7.93 -0.90
C ILE A 38 -2.09 -8.64 -1.78
N ASN A 39 -1.61 -9.81 -1.39
CA ASN A 39 -0.63 -10.55 -2.19
C ASN A 39 -1.19 -10.95 -3.57
N GLU A 40 -2.49 -11.25 -3.67
CA GLU A 40 -3.15 -11.52 -4.97
C GLU A 40 -3.33 -10.25 -5.81
N SER A 41 -3.59 -9.10 -5.19
CA SER A 41 -3.77 -7.83 -5.90
C SER A 41 -2.46 -7.16 -6.28
N VAL A 42 -1.40 -7.39 -5.50
CA VAL A 42 -0.12 -6.73 -5.68
C VAL A 42 1.02 -7.64 -5.20
N ASP A 43 1.95 -7.93 -6.11
CA ASP A 43 3.17 -8.65 -5.76
C ASP A 43 4.12 -7.73 -4.95
N PRO A 44 4.58 -8.14 -3.76
CA PRO A 44 5.53 -7.35 -2.96
C PRO A 44 6.84 -7.08 -3.71
N ASP A 45 7.28 -8.02 -4.54
CA ASP A 45 8.48 -7.87 -5.39
C ASP A 45 8.27 -6.80 -6.48
N ALA A 46 7.06 -6.74 -7.07
CA ALA A 46 6.70 -5.71 -8.03
C ALA A 46 6.56 -4.34 -7.35
N MET A 47 5.99 -4.31 -6.14
CA MET A 47 5.96 -3.12 -5.29
C MET A 47 7.37 -2.59 -5.06
N GLU A 48 8.29 -3.44 -4.62
CA GLU A 48 9.69 -3.07 -4.40
C GLU A 48 10.32 -2.51 -5.68
N ARG A 49 10.04 -3.11 -6.85
CA ARG A 49 10.60 -2.65 -8.13
C ARG A 49 10.06 -1.30 -8.58
N VAL A 50 8.80 -0.98 -8.27
CA VAL A 50 8.16 0.31 -8.58
C VAL A 50 8.61 1.38 -7.60
N LEU A 51 8.82 1.00 -6.34
CA LEU A 51 9.20 1.91 -5.25
C LEU A 51 10.71 2.12 -5.15
N ARG A 52 11.53 1.23 -5.72
CA ARG A 52 12.99 1.36 -5.69
C ARG A 52 13.43 2.64 -6.42
N PRO A 53 14.32 3.44 -5.80
CA PRO A 53 14.90 4.60 -6.45
C PRO A 53 15.70 4.17 -7.69
N LEU A 54 15.75 5.05 -8.71
CA LEU A 54 16.61 4.82 -9.86
C LEU A 54 18.08 4.69 -9.41
N PRO A 55 18.88 3.82 -10.05
CA PRO A 55 20.31 3.74 -9.79
C PRO A 55 21.06 5.06 -10.08
N ASP A 56 20.45 5.99 -10.80
CA ASP A 56 20.96 7.34 -11.07
C ASP A 56 20.83 8.33 -9.89
N GLY A 57 20.30 7.90 -8.74
CA GLY A 57 20.18 8.76 -7.55
C GLY A 57 19.11 9.86 -7.66
N SER A 58 18.35 9.89 -8.75
CA SER A 58 17.12 10.67 -8.83
C SER A 58 16.01 9.96 -8.06
N GLU A 59 15.45 10.63 -7.06
CA GLU A 59 14.23 10.21 -6.38
C GLU A 59 13.15 10.00 -7.45
N ARG A 60 12.81 8.74 -7.73
CA ARG A 60 11.58 8.50 -8.48
C ARG A 60 10.43 8.81 -7.55
N ASP A 61 9.51 9.65 -8.01
CA ASP A 61 8.15 9.70 -7.45
C ASP A 61 7.41 8.42 -7.88
N GLY A 62 7.90 7.28 -7.39
CA GLY A 62 7.28 5.97 -7.59
C GLY A 62 5.99 5.96 -6.80
N ARG A 63 4.85 6.02 -7.51
CA ARG A 63 3.53 5.83 -6.91
C ARG A 63 2.92 4.55 -7.44
N LEU A 64 2.55 3.66 -6.53
CA LEU A 64 1.69 2.54 -6.83
C LEU A 64 0.26 2.89 -6.44
N THR A 65 -0.71 2.51 -7.27
CA THR A 65 -2.13 2.67 -6.95
C THR A 65 -2.88 1.45 -7.40
N PHE A 66 -3.60 0.81 -6.48
CA PHE A 66 -4.38 -0.38 -6.73
C PHE A 66 -5.69 -0.33 -5.93
N TYR A 67 -6.61 -1.24 -6.27
CA TYR A 67 -7.92 -1.30 -5.66
C TYR A 67 -8.05 -2.62 -4.90
N LEU A 68 -8.43 -2.54 -3.63
CA LEU A 68 -8.65 -3.70 -2.78
C LEU A 68 -9.93 -3.49 -1.99
N LEU A 69 -10.84 -4.47 -1.99
CA LEU A 69 -12.05 -4.45 -1.15
C LEU A 69 -12.94 -3.19 -1.34
N GLY A 70 -12.93 -2.55 -2.51
CA GLY A 70 -13.66 -1.30 -2.73
C GLY A 70 -12.92 -0.05 -2.18
N TYR A 71 -11.68 -0.20 -1.74
CA TYR A 71 -10.80 0.91 -1.40
C TYR A 71 -9.76 1.10 -2.49
N ARG A 72 -9.41 2.36 -2.74
CA ARG A 72 -8.30 2.75 -3.58
C ARG A 72 -7.10 3.05 -2.70
N ILE A 73 -6.10 2.19 -2.80
CA ILE A 73 -4.84 2.33 -2.07
C ILE A 73 -3.83 3.00 -2.98
N THR A 74 -3.12 3.97 -2.42
CA THR A 74 -2.01 4.68 -3.04
C THR A 74 -0.79 4.57 -2.15
N VAL A 75 0.32 4.12 -2.70
CA VAL A 75 1.61 4.02 -2.00
C VAL A 75 2.62 4.88 -2.75
N ARG A 76 3.36 5.75 -2.05
CA ARG A 76 4.46 6.53 -2.61
C ARG A 76 5.80 6.04 -2.05
N SER A 77 6.87 6.09 -2.85
CA SER A 77 8.27 5.84 -2.40
C SER A 77 8.73 6.73 -1.25
N ASP A 78 8.07 7.86 -1.05
CA ASP A 78 8.33 8.85 0.01
C ASP A 78 7.89 8.37 1.40
N GLY A 79 7.48 7.11 1.55
CA GLY A 79 6.96 6.57 2.81
C GLY A 79 5.45 6.77 2.99
N ILE A 80 4.77 7.48 2.09
CA ILE A 80 3.37 7.89 2.28
C ILE A 80 2.42 6.85 1.67
N VAL A 81 1.62 6.20 2.51
CA VAL A 81 0.46 5.40 2.12
C VAL A 81 -0.81 6.22 2.28
N ARG A 82 -1.71 6.16 1.31
CA ARG A 82 -3.03 6.83 1.31
C ARG A 82 -4.10 5.85 0.89
N ILE A 83 -5.11 5.67 1.74
CA ILE A 83 -6.26 4.81 1.46
C ILE A 83 -7.47 5.72 1.26
N PHE A 84 -8.16 5.55 0.14
CA PHE A 84 -9.40 6.25 -0.19
C PHE A 84 -10.52 5.23 -0.30
N GLU A 85 -11.68 5.50 0.28
CA GLU A 85 -12.91 4.80 -0.08
C GLU A 85 -13.19 5.03 -1.58
N ALA A 86 -13.39 3.98 -2.37
CA ALA A 86 -13.89 4.17 -3.73
C ALA A 86 -15.38 4.47 -3.62
N ASP A 87 -15.73 5.76 -3.77
CA ASP A 87 -17.11 6.19 -3.99
C ASP A 87 -17.55 5.61 -5.35
N GLU A 88 -18.58 4.75 -5.35
CA GLU A 88 -19.19 4.17 -6.57
C GLU A 88 -19.76 5.24 -7.52
#